data_AF-A0A3M6XWW9-F1
#
_entry.id   AF-A0A3M6XWW9-F1
#
_cell.length_a   1.000
_cell.length_b   1.000
_cell.length_c   1.000
_cell.angle_alpha   90.00
_cell.angle_beta   90.00
_cell.angle_gamma   90.00
#
_symmetry.space_group_name_H-M   'P 1'
#
loop_
_entity.id
_entity.type
_entity.pdbx_description
1 polymer ?
#
loop_
_entity_poly.entity_id
_entity_poly.type
_entity_poly.pdbx_seq_one_letter_code
_entity_poly.pdbx_strand_id
1 'polypeptide(L)'
;MLWDKSANASSSAASSWDADQKSRNYRIAFASFEALRDTLLYHFAKTSDNMESVKQAVGLGGAGGPRLAWIGLGNMGRGMVKNLAEKGQFTSPISIYNRTTSRAEKLASSLPAGKAQVVTSIPEAVQQADIIFTCVGDDAAIEETISTALQNPTAAKGKLFVDCSTVHPDTTNKLAQTINAAGASFVACPVFGAPAMADSGNLVCVLAGPPDEVARVKPFCKGVMGRAEIDYSGQPQGAATRLKIVGNTFILAMVETLSEGHVLAEKSGLGTDNLHTFIETMFPGPYTAYSNRLRTGDYYNREEPLFNAKLARKDAGHARDLAENCGAKMRGLEVADQHLKEVIAHSGDRGDIAGIYGAVRKESGMEFEN
;
A
#
# COMPACT_ATOMS: atom_id res chain seq x y z
N MET A 1 -23.95 72.51 -43.56
CA MET A 1 -22.74 73.15 -44.11
C MET A 1 -21.72 72.04 -44.34
N LEU A 2 -21.55 71.60 -45.59
CA LEU A 2 -20.37 71.84 -46.46
C LEU A 2 -19.19 70.90 -46.11
N TRP A 3 -19.01 69.80 -46.85
CA TRP A 3 -17.94 69.53 -47.87
C TRP A 3 -16.54 69.46 -47.25
N ASP A 4 -15.70 68.44 -47.50
CA ASP A 4 -15.08 68.19 -48.82
C ASP A 4 -14.43 66.78 -48.96
N LYS A 5 -14.24 66.39 -50.23
CA LYS A 5 -13.61 65.21 -50.82
C LYS A 5 -12.07 65.36 -50.95
N SER A 6 -11.47 64.27 -51.46
CA SER A 6 -10.14 64.12 -52.12
C SER A 6 -9.09 63.44 -51.22
N ALA A 7 -8.21 62.54 -51.66
CA ALA A 7 -7.89 62.02 -52.98
C ALA A 7 -7.26 60.61 -52.86
N ASN A 8 -7.03 60.02 -54.03
CA ASN A 8 -6.71 58.65 -54.37
C ASN A 8 -5.18 58.39 -54.46
N ALA A 9 -4.83 57.09 -54.48
CA ALA A 9 -3.63 56.48 -55.06
C ALA A 9 -2.26 56.51 -54.33
N SER A 10 -1.87 55.34 -53.78
CA SER A 10 -0.63 54.65 -54.18
C SER A 10 -0.70 53.16 -53.79
N SER A 11 -1.01 52.32 -54.79
CA SER A 11 -0.85 50.87 -54.74
C SER A 11 0.59 50.47 -55.09
N SER A 12 0.98 49.26 -54.66
CA SER A 12 1.81 48.26 -55.41
C SER A 12 3.07 47.67 -54.76
N ALA A 13 3.50 48.06 -53.54
CA ALA A 13 4.71 47.48 -52.94
C ALA A 13 4.49 46.41 -51.85
N ALA A 14 3.27 46.19 -51.36
CA ALA A 14 3.03 45.39 -50.16
C ALA A 14 2.61 43.92 -50.40
N SER A 15 2.36 43.49 -51.64
CA SER A 15 1.73 42.18 -51.91
C SER A 15 2.70 41.05 -52.25
N SER A 16 3.98 41.31 -52.56
CA SER A 16 4.95 40.27 -52.90
C SER A 16 5.81 39.80 -51.72
N TRP A 17 5.98 40.62 -50.68
CA TRP A 17 6.74 40.26 -49.47
C TRP A 17 5.98 39.31 -48.54
N ASP A 18 4.65 39.44 -48.46
CA ASP A 18 3.81 38.68 -47.52
C ASP A 18 3.53 37.22 -47.95
N ALA A 19 3.59 36.93 -49.26
CA ALA A 19 3.38 35.57 -49.78
C ALA A 19 4.61 34.66 -49.57
N ASP A 20 5.82 35.21 -49.71
CA ASP A 20 7.06 34.44 -49.57
C ASP A 20 7.38 34.12 -48.10
N GLN A 21 7.04 35.03 -47.18
CA GLN A 21 7.18 34.82 -45.74
C GLN A 21 6.18 33.78 -45.20
N LYS A 22 4.94 33.77 -45.71
CA LYS A 22 3.94 32.72 -45.41
C LYS A 22 4.41 31.35 -45.91
N SER A 23 4.95 31.24 -47.12
CA SER A 23 5.41 29.94 -47.66
C SER A 23 6.59 29.35 -46.85
N ARG A 24 7.52 30.20 -46.39
CA ARG A 24 8.64 29.78 -45.52
C ARG A 24 8.14 29.34 -44.14
N ASN A 25 7.19 30.07 -43.55
CA ASN A 25 6.61 29.71 -42.26
C ASN A 25 5.84 28.39 -42.31
N TYR A 26 5.12 28.10 -43.40
CA TYR A 26 4.48 26.79 -43.59
C TYR A 26 5.49 25.65 -43.76
N ARG A 27 6.59 25.86 -44.49
CA ARG A 27 7.66 24.84 -44.64
C ARG A 27 8.38 24.55 -43.32
N ILE A 28 8.63 25.57 -42.50
CA ILE A 28 9.24 25.42 -41.17
C ILE A 28 8.29 24.71 -40.19
N ALA A 29 7.01 25.06 -40.21
CA ALA A 29 5.98 24.41 -39.40
C ALA A 29 5.80 22.93 -39.80
N PHE A 30 5.83 22.61 -41.10
CA PHE A 30 5.71 21.24 -41.59
C PHE A 30 6.93 20.38 -41.23
N ALA A 31 8.15 20.91 -41.39
CA ALA A 31 9.38 20.22 -40.99
C ALA A 31 9.44 19.96 -39.47
N SER A 32 8.90 20.88 -38.67
CA SER A 32 8.80 20.75 -37.22
C SER A 32 7.76 19.68 -36.80
N PHE A 33 6.70 19.50 -37.58
CA PHE A 33 5.68 18.47 -37.35
C PHE A 33 6.19 17.06 -37.69
N GLU A 34 6.96 16.91 -38.77
CA GLU A 34 7.59 15.63 -39.11
C GLU A 34 8.66 15.21 -38.09
N ALA A 35 9.50 16.16 -37.63
CA ALA A 35 10.46 15.88 -36.57
C ALA A 35 9.79 15.48 -35.24
N LEU A 36 8.65 16.08 -34.91
CA LEU A 36 7.86 15.70 -33.72
C LEU A 36 7.24 14.30 -33.88
N ARG A 37 6.70 13.98 -35.07
CA ARG A 37 6.16 12.66 -35.39
C ARG A 37 7.23 11.58 -35.29
N ASP A 38 8.41 11.80 -35.86
CA ASP A 38 9.48 10.82 -35.89
C ASP A 38 10.11 10.64 -34.49
N THR A 39 10.15 11.71 -33.68
CA THR A 39 10.54 11.62 -32.26
C THR A 39 9.54 10.82 -31.44
N LEU A 40 8.23 11.01 -31.69
CA LEU A 40 7.17 10.24 -31.05
C LEU A 40 7.20 8.76 -31.47
N LEU A 41 7.37 8.48 -32.76
CA LEU A 41 7.52 7.12 -33.29
C LEU A 41 8.78 6.44 -32.75
N TYR A 42 9.90 7.15 -32.65
CA TYR A 42 11.14 6.66 -32.03
C TYR A 42 10.92 6.32 -30.55
N HIS A 43 10.24 7.17 -29.78
CA HIS A 43 9.94 6.89 -28.38
C HIS A 43 8.95 5.75 -28.22
N PHE A 44 7.94 5.63 -29.09
CA PHE A 44 6.98 4.52 -29.10
C PHE A 44 7.64 3.18 -29.46
N ALA A 45 8.52 3.16 -30.47
CA ALA A 45 9.28 1.97 -30.84
C ALA A 45 10.24 1.54 -29.73
N LYS A 46 10.89 2.51 -29.06
CA LYS A 46 11.81 2.23 -27.96
C LYS A 46 11.09 1.76 -26.69
N THR A 47 9.85 2.20 -26.42
CA THR A 47 9.02 1.62 -25.36
C THR A 47 8.47 0.25 -25.73
N SER A 48 8.14 -0.02 -26.99
CA SER A 48 7.67 -1.35 -27.41
C SER A 48 8.77 -2.41 -27.38
N ASP A 49 9.98 -2.07 -27.82
CA ASP A 49 11.16 -2.96 -27.74
C ASP A 49 11.52 -3.24 -26.28
N ASN A 50 11.47 -2.22 -25.41
CA ASN A 50 11.61 -2.40 -23.97
C ASN A 50 10.51 -3.29 -23.39
N MET A 51 9.29 -3.21 -23.91
CA MET A 51 8.16 -4.02 -23.44
C MET A 51 8.31 -5.49 -23.80
N GLU A 52 8.83 -5.80 -24.99
CA GLU A 52 9.09 -7.18 -25.42
C GLU A 52 10.29 -7.78 -24.69
N SER A 53 11.37 -7.01 -24.53
CA SER A 53 12.52 -7.44 -23.75
C SER A 53 12.19 -7.59 -22.26
N VAL A 54 11.30 -6.75 -21.71
CA VAL A 54 10.72 -6.95 -20.38
C VAL A 54 9.90 -8.23 -20.37
N LYS A 55 8.97 -8.45 -21.30
CA LYS A 55 8.17 -9.70 -21.38
C LYS A 55 9.05 -10.95 -21.44
N GLN A 56 10.14 -10.93 -22.20
CA GLN A 56 11.12 -12.03 -22.24
C GLN A 56 11.90 -12.17 -20.93
N ALA A 57 12.32 -11.06 -20.31
CA ALA A 57 13.06 -11.07 -19.04
C ALA A 57 12.21 -11.52 -17.84
N VAL A 58 10.89 -11.24 -17.81
CA VAL A 58 9.95 -11.77 -16.80
C VAL A 58 9.35 -13.14 -17.15
N GLY A 59 9.84 -13.83 -18.19
CA GLY A 59 9.34 -15.17 -18.55
C GLY A 59 7.89 -15.19 -19.07
N LEU A 60 7.36 -14.07 -19.53
CA LEU A 60 6.00 -13.93 -20.10
C LEU A 60 5.91 -14.42 -21.56
N GLY A 61 6.91 -15.15 -22.04
CA GLY A 61 6.94 -15.78 -23.37
C GLY A 61 6.14 -17.09 -23.48
N GLY A 62 5.54 -17.57 -22.38
CA GLY A 62 4.57 -18.66 -22.37
C GLY A 62 3.20 -18.13 -21.94
N ALA A 63 2.12 -18.64 -22.54
CA ALA A 63 0.74 -18.17 -22.37
C ALA A 63 0.13 -18.45 -20.97
N GLY A 64 0.79 -18.06 -19.88
CA GLY A 64 0.27 -18.19 -18.54
C GLY A 64 1.07 -17.41 -17.49
N GLY A 65 0.39 -16.53 -16.73
CA GLY A 65 0.97 -15.86 -15.54
C GLY A 65 1.40 -16.85 -14.44
N PRO A 66 2.08 -16.40 -13.38
CA PRO A 66 2.62 -17.28 -12.34
C PRO A 66 1.50 -17.97 -11.53
N ARG A 67 1.82 -19.08 -10.87
CA ARG A 67 0.97 -19.67 -9.84
C ARG A 67 1.19 -18.95 -8.52
N LEU A 68 0.13 -18.65 -7.79
CA LEU A 68 0.19 -17.83 -6.58
C LEU A 68 -0.22 -18.63 -5.34
N ALA A 69 0.47 -18.39 -4.23
CA ALA A 69 0.03 -18.77 -2.90
C ALA A 69 -0.10 -17.54 -2.00
N TRP A 70 -1.01 -17.61 -1.03
CA TRP A 70 -1.18 -16.59 -0.01
C TRP A 70 -1.31 -17.21 1.38
N ILE A 71 -0.44 -16.80 2.30
CA ILE A 71 -0.39 -17.27 3.68
C ILE A 71 -0.72 -16.10 4.62
N GLY A 72 -1.81 -16.25 5.38
CA GLY A 72 -2.26 -15.25 6.37
C GLY A 72 -3.44 -14.43 5.87
N LEU A 73 -4.64 -14.73 6.40
CA LEU A 73 -5.92 -14.16 5.96
C LEU A 73 -6.57 -13.34 7.08
N GLY A 74 -5.82 -12.39 7.63
CA GLY A 74 -6.36 -11.35 8.51
C GLY A 74 -7.14 -10.28 7.75
N ASN A 75 -7.40 -9.14 8.41
CA ASN A 75 -8.12 -8.00 7.83
C ASN A 75 -7.55 -7.53 6.49
N MET A 76 -6.22 -7.46 6.41
CA MET A 76 -5.53 -6.99 5.19
C MET A 76 -5.46 -8.09 4.13
N GLY A 77 -5.07 -9.31 4.52
CA GLY A 77 -4.87 -10.44 3.61
C GLY A 77 -6.12 -10.80 2.80
N ARG A 78 -7.30 -10.84 3.43
CA ARG A 78 -8.55 -11.17 2.73
C ARG A 78 -8.90 -10.17 1.62
N GLY A 79 -8.73 -8.87 1.86
CA GLY A 79 -8.97 -7.83 0.87
C GLY A 79 -7.95 -7.87 -0.28
N MET A 80 -6.68 -8.11 0.04
CA MET A 80 -5.63 -8.24 -0.98
C MET A 80 -5.82 -9.47 -1.87
N VAL A 81 -6.13 -10.64 -1.29
CA VAL A 81 -6.42 -11.86 -2.06
C VAL A 81 -7.65 -11.68 -2.94
N LYS A 82 -8.71 -11.02 -2.45
CA LYS A 82 -9.87 -10.69 -3.28
C LYS A 82 -9.46 -9.89 -4.51
N ASN A 83 -8.65 -8.85 -4.32
CA ASN A 83 -8.18 -8.03 -5.44
C ASN A 83 -7.26 -8.79 -6.40
N LEU A 84 -6.40 -9.67 -5.88
CA LEU A 84 -5.62 -10.58 -6.72
C LEU A 84 -6.57 -11.45 -7.56
N ALA A 85 -7.54 -12.12 -6.95
CA ALA A 85 -8.49 -13.00 -7.65
C ALA A 85 -9.28 -12.28 -8.76
N GLU A 86 -9.70 -11.05 -8.52
CA GLU A 86 -10.52 -10.25 -9.44
C GLU A 86 -9.70 -9.59 -10.56
N LYS A 87 -8.51 -9.08 -10.24
CA LYS A 87 -7.76 -8.16 -11.12
C LYS A 87 -6.36 -8.67 -11.52
N GLY A 88 -5.81 -9.62 -10.77
CA GLY A 88 -4.47 -10.17 -10.97
C GLY A 88 -4.37 -11.13 -12.16
N GLN A 89 -3.17 -11.28 -12.69
CA GLN A 89 -2.85 -12.19 -13.79
C GLN A 89 -2.06 -13.40 -13.28
N PHE A 90 -2.69 -14.58 -13.31
CA PHE A 90 -2.13 -15.84 -12.81
C PHE A 90 -2.78 -17.03 -13.53
N THR A 91 -2.22 -18.24 -13.39
CA THR A 91 -2.62 -19.43 -14.20
C THR A 91 -3.48 -20.47 -13.50
N SER A 92 -3.56 -20.44 -12.17
CA SER A 92 -4.28 -21.44 -11.37
C SER A 92 -5.02 -20.78 -10.22
N PRO A 93 -6.01 -21.43 -9.60
CA PRO A 93 -6.58 -20.93 -8.35
C PRO A 93 -5.46 -20.56 -7.35
N ILE A 94 -5.60 -19.43 -6.66
CA ILE A 94 -4.65 -19.00 -5.64
C ILE A 94 -4.71 -20.00 -4.49
N SER A 95 -3.58 -20.63 -4.14
CA SER A 95 -3.51 -21.52 -2.97
C SER A 95 -3.51 -20.67 -1.70
N ILE A 96 -4.61 -20.68 -0.94
CA ILE A 96 -4.78 -19.84 0.25
C ILE A 96 -4.68 -20.68 1.53
N TYR A 97 -3.91 -20.19 2.49
CA TYR A 97 -3.73 -20.80 3.79
C TYR A 97 -3.90 -19.78 4.91
N ASN A 98 -4.56 -20.22 5.99
CA ASN A 98 -4.59 -19.50 7.25
C ASN A 98 -4.67 -20.49 8.40
N ARG A 99 -3.97 -20.22 9.51
CA ARG A 99 -3.97 -21.08 10.72
C ARG A 99 -5.38 -21.44 11.18
N THR A 100 -6.30 -20.48 11.13
CA THR A 100 -7.74 -20.73 11.34
C THR A 100 -8.38 -21.02 9.98
N THR A 101 -8.60 -22.31 9.68
CA THR A 101 -9.07 -22.80 8.37
C THR A 101 -10.38 -22.14 7.91
N SER A 102 -11.32 -21.91 8.83
CA SER A 102 -12.61 -21.30 8.50
C SER A 102 -12.50 -19.90 7.88
N ARG A 103 -11.40 -19.16 8.12
CA ARG A 103 -11.13 -17.89 7.43
C ARG A 103 -10.80 -18.08 5.95
N ALA A 104 -10.04 -19.14 5.62
CA ALA A 104 -9.71 -19.47 4.24
C ALA A 104 -10.93 -19.99 3.49
N GLU A 105 -11.73 -20.87 4.11
CA GLU A 105 -12.98 -21.38 3.55
C GLU A 105 -13.97 -20.25 3.26
N LYS A 106 -14.20 -19.37 4.24
CA LYS A 106 -15.09 -18.20 4.08
C LYS A 106 -14.65 -17.29 2.93
N LEU A 107 -13.34 -17.04 2.81
CA LEU A 107 -12.81 -16.25 1.71
C LEU A 107 -12.99 -16.96 0.36
N ALA A 108 -12.60 -18.23 0.24
CA ALA A 108 -12.75 -18.99 -0.99
C ALA A 108 -14.21 -19.02 -1.47
N SER A 109 -15.18 -19.24 -0.57
CA SER A 109 -16.60 -19.21 -0.90
C SER A 109 -17.13 -17.84 -1.33
N SER A 110 -16.46 -16.75 -0.95
CA SER A 110 -16.86 -15.38 -1.35
C SER A 110 -16.31 -14.94 -2.71
N LEU A 111 -15.32 -15.68 -3.24
CA LEU A 111 -14.66 -15.36 -4.51
C LEU A 111 -15.34 -16.09 -5.68
N PRO A 112 -15.15 -15.63 -6.94
CA PRO A 112 -15.63 -16.37 -8.10
C PRO A 112 -15.06 -17.80 -8.13
N ALA A 113 -15.87 -18.76 -8.57
CA ALA A 113 -15.49 -20.17 -8.60
C ALA A 113 -14.16 -20.39 -9.35
N GLY A 114 -13.28 -21.22 -8.79
CA GLY A 114 -11.97 -21.52 -9.37
C GLY A 114 -10.92 -20.42 -9.23
N LYS A 115 -11.19 -19.32 -8.49
CA LYS A 115 -10.18 -18.27 -8.25
C LYS A 115 -9.27 -18.53 -7.06
N ALA A 116 -9.73 -19.28 -6.07
CA ALA A 116 -8.93 -19.65 -4.91
C ALA A 116 -9.19 -21.10 -4.50
N GLN A 117 -8.17 -21.75 -3.94
CA GLN A 117 -8.25 -23.08 -3.38
C GLN A 117 -7.68 -23.06 -1.96
N VAL A 118 -8.43 -23.59 -1.01
CA VAL A 118 -7.94 -23.76 0.37
C VAL A 118 -6.95 -24.92 0.39
N VAL A 119 -5.76 -24.67 0.93
CA VAL A 119 -4.76 -25.70 1.21
C VAL A 119 -4.63 -25.91 2.71
N THR A 120 -4.17 -27.08 3.12
CA THR A 120 -4.19 -27.52 4.53
C THR A 120 -2.90 -27.21 5.29
N SER A 121 -1.83 -26.86 4.58
CA SER A 121 -0.53 -26.57 5.18
C SER A 121 0.30 -25.57 4.37
N ILE A 122 1.26 -24.93 5.03
CA ILE A 122 2.23 -24.03 4.38
C ILE A 122 3.09 -24.76 3.32
N PRO A 123 3.64 -25.97 3.58
CA PRO A 123 4.41 -26.70 2.58
C PRO A 123 3.60 -27.01 1.31
N GLU A 124 2.31 -27.35 1.46
CA GLU A 124 1.40 -27.55 0.33
C GLU A 124 1.23 -26.27 -0.50
N ALA A 125 1.01 -25.12 0.17
CA ALA A 125 0.92 -23.82 -0.48
C ALA A 125 2.19 -23.49 -1.29
N VAL A 126 3.36 -23.70 -0.68
CA VAL A 126 4.66 -23.44 -1.31
C VAL A 126 4.86 -24.36 -2.52
N GLN A 127 4.56 -25.65 -2.41
CA GLN A 127 4.76 -26.61 -3.50
C GLN A 127 4.00 -26.22 -4.78
N GLN A 128 2.79 -25.68 -4.64
CA GLN A 128 1.88 -25.37 -5.75
C GLN A 128 2.12 -24.01 -6.42
N ALA A 129 2.94 -23.13 -5.85
CA ALA A 129 3.06 -21.73 -6.30
C ALA A 129 4.46 -21.34 -6.82
N ASP A 130 4.53 -20.35 -7.69
CA ASP A 130 5.80 -19.74 -8.13
C ASP A 130 6.11 -18.47 -7.32
N ILE A 131 5.05 -17.77 -6.88
CA ILE A 131 5.12 -16.59 -5.99
C ILE A 131 4.27 -16.84 -4.75
N ILE A 132 4.85 -16.65 -3.56
CA ILE A 132 4.23 -16.90 -2.27
C ILE A 132 4.13 -15.60 -1.50
N PHE A 133 2.93 -15.09 -1.34
CA PHE A 133 2.63 -13.92 -0.52
C PHE A 133 2.40 -14.33 0.94
N THR A 134 2.89 -13.52 1.86
CA THR A 134 2.67 -13.66 3.30
C THR A 134 2.14 -12.35 3.89
N CYS A 135 1.18 -12.44 4.81
CA CYS A 135 0.64 -11.28 5.54
C CYS A 135 0.16 -11.73 6.93
N VAL A 136 1.09 -11.79 7.88
CA VAL A 136 0.89 -12.31 9.23
C VAL A 136 1.09 -11.23 10.30
N GLY A 137 0.79 -11.57 11.56
CA GLY A 137 0.60 -10.57 12.62
C GLY A 137 1.89 -9.94 13.16
N ASP A 138 2.95 -10.72 13.29
CA ASP A 138 4.17 -10.31 13.99
C ASP A 138 5.42 -11.08 13.50
N ASP A 139 6.57 -10.68 14.03
CA ASP A 139 7.90 -11.22 13.73
C ASP A 139 7.98 -12.73 13.99
N ALA A 140 7.45 -13.21 15.12
CA ALA A 140 7.46 -14.63 15.45
C ALA A 140 6.63 -15.45 14.46
N ALA A 141 5.44 -14.94 14.08
CA ALA A 141 4.57 -15.60 13.12
C ALA A 141 5.20 -15.68 11.72
N ILE A 142 5.91 -14.64 11.26
CA ILE A 142 6.57 -14.71 9.95
C ILE A 142 7.81 -15.60 9.99
N GLU A 143 8.58 -15.59 11.08
CA GLU A 143 9.73 -16.49 11.24
C GLU A 143 9.29 -17.96 11.26
N GLU A 144 8.21 -18.29 11.99
CA GLU A 144 7.60 -19.62 11.99
C GLU A 144 7.07 -20.01 10.60
N THR A 145 6.40 -19.07 9.92
CA THR A 145 5.85 -19.29 8.57
C THR A 145 6.96 -19.61 7.57
N ILE A 146 8.04 -18.82 7.55
CA ILE A 146 9.16 -19.03 6.64
C ILE A 146 9.94 -20.29 7.01
N SER A 147 10.19 -20.54 8.30
CA SER A 147 10.81 -21.79 8.76
C SER A 147 10.02 -23.01 8.27
N THR A 148 8.69 -22.98 8.40
CA THR A 148 7.81 -24.06 7.92
C THR A 148 7.83 -24.17 6.39
N ALA A 149 7.80 -23.04 5.67
CA ALA A 149 7.87 -23.01 4.20
C ALA A 149 9.17 -23.61 3.64
N LEU A 150 10.27 -23.47 4.37
CA LEU A 150 11.59 -23.92 3.95
C LEU A 150 11.95 -25.34 4.44
N GLN A 151 11.05 -26.03 5.16
CA GLN A 151 11.28 -27.41 5.63
C GLN A 151 11.60 -28.39 4.50
N ASN A 152 11.11 -28.13 3.29
CA ASN A 152 11.51 -28.82 2.08
C ASN A 152 12.27 -27.85 1.15
N PRO A 153 13.61 -27.76 1.24
CA PRO A 153 14.40 -26.83 0.43
C PRO A 153 14.23 -27.03 -1.08
N THR A 154 14.01 -28.27 -1.52
CA THR A 154 13.79 -28.55 -2.95
C THR A 154 12.47 -27.99 -3.45
N ALA A 155 11.45 -27.96 -2.59
CA ALA A 155 10.20 -27.29 -2.91
C ALA A 155 10.42 -25.77 -2.96
N ALA A 156 11.14 -25.16 -2.02
CA ALA A 156 11.30 -23.70 -1.99
C ALA A 156 12.19 -23.14 -3.12
N LYS A 157 13.17 -23.91 -3.59
CA LYS A 157 14.18 -23.46 -4.57
C LYS A 157 13.57 -22.85 -5.83
N GLY A 158 14.07 -21.67 -6.22
CA GLY A 158 13.64 -20.93 -7.41
C GLY A 158 12.30 -20.17 -7.28
N LYS A 159 11.61 -20.28 -6.14
CA LYS A 159 10.36 -19.55 -5.89
C LYS A 159 10.64 -18.14 -5.36
N LEU A 160 9.65 -17.27 -5.50
CA LEU A 160 9.70 -15.90 -4.98
C LEU A 160 8.77 -15.76 -3.76
N PHE A 161 9.35 -15.41 -2.61
CA PHE A 161 8.61 -15.07 -1.41
C PHE A 161 8.41 -13.56 -1.34
N VAL A 162 7.18 -13.14 -1.03
CA VAL A 162 6.79 -11.74 -0.88
C VAL A 162 6.14 -11.55 0.49
N ASP A 163 6.73 -10.74 1.36
CA ASP A 163 6.16 -10.46 2.68
C ASP A 163 5.52 -9.09 2.74
N CYS A 164 4.22 -9.07 3.03
CA CYS A 164 3.40 -7.88 3.21
C CYS A 164 3.16 -7.55 4.69
N SER A 165 3.74 -8.35 5.60
CA SER A 165 3.61 -8.15 7.04
C SER A 165 4.33 -6.86 7.49
N THR A 166 3.89 -6.34 8.62
CA THR A 166 4.63 -5.28 9.31
C THR A 166 5.46 -5.93 10.41
N VAL A 167 6.78 -5.99 10.23
CA VAL A 167 7.75 -6.61 11.15
C VAL A 167 8.99 -5.74 11.26
N HIS A 168 9.89 -6.05 12.18
CA HIS A 168 11.11 -5.28 12.34
C HIS A 168 11.99 -5.32 11.08
N PRO A 169 12.66 -4.22 10.68
CA PRO A 169 13.57 -4.22 9.53
C PRO A 169 14.66 -5.29 9.59
N ASP A 170 15.17 -5.58 10.78
CA ASP A 170 16.20 -6.62 10.95
C ASP A 170 15.63 -8.03 10.77
N THR A 171 14.40 -8.28 11.23
CA THR A 171 13.65 -9.51 10.94
C THR A 171 13.51 -9.69 9.43
N THR A 172 13.07 -8.64 8.71
CA THR A 172 12.95 -8.68 7.24
C THR A 172 14.29 -9.01 6.56
N ASN A 173 15.39 -8.41 7.00
CA ASN A 173 16.71 -8.69 6.43
C ASN A 173 17.20 -10.11 6.74
N LYS A 174 16.94 -10.63 7.94
CA LYS A 174 17.23 -12.01 8.33
C LYS A 174 16.43 -13.02 7.50
N LEU A 175 15.14 -12.75 7.26
CA LEU A 175 14.31 -13.57 6.37
C LEU A 175 14.88 -13.58 4.95
N ALA A 176 15.28 -12.42 4.42
CA ALA A 176 15.92 -12.32 3.10
C ALA A 176 17.15 -13.24 3.01
N GLN A 177 18.04 -13.19 4.00
CA GLN A 177 19.23 -14.05 4.05
C GLN A 177 18.86 -15.53 4.10
N THR A 178 17.87 -15.89 4.93
CA THR A 178 17.43 -17.28 5.15
C THR A 178 16.81 -17.87 3.88
N ILE A 179 15.93 -17.12 3.21
CA ILE A 179 15.26 -17.53 1.98
C ILE A 179 16.26 -17.64 0.82
N ASN A 180 17.19 -16.67 0.71
CA ASN A 180 18.24 -16.70 -0.31
C ASN A 180 19.19 -17.89 -0.14
N ALA A 181 19.55 -18.23 1.11
CA ALA A 181 20.38 -19.40 1.41
C ALA A 181 19.70 -20.73 1.02
N ALA A 182 18.36 -20.77 1.01
CA ALA A 182 17.58 -21.91 0.53
C ALA A 182 17.44 -21.95 -1.01
N GLY A 183 18.02 -21.00 -1.74
CA GLY A 183 17.97 -20.92 -3.20
C GLY A 183 16.66 -20.35 -3.75
N ALA A 184 15.92 -19.61 -2.94
CA ALA A 184 14.72 -18.85 -3.32
C ALA A 184 15.03 -17.34 -3.31
N SER A 185 14.07 -16.52 -3.75
CA SER A 185 14.18 -15.06 -3.75
C SER A 185 13.20 -14.43 -2.77
N PHE A 186 13.53 -13.24 -2.25
CA PHE A 186 12.68 -12.53 -1.30
C PHE A 186 12.51 -11.04 -1.64
N VAL A 187 11.26 -10.58 -1.60
CA VAL A 187 10.86 -9.17 -1.72
C VAL A 187 10.04 -8.78 -0.49
N ALA A 188 10.40 -7.68 0.15
CA ALA A 188 9.53 -7.05 1.13
C ALA A 188 8.52 -6.16 0.38
N CYS A 189 7.24 -6.32 0.71
CA CYS A 189 6.11 -5.58 0.14
C CYS A 189 5.11 -5.12 1.23
N PRO A 190 5.52 -4.47 2.34
CA PRO A 190 4.55 -3.92 3.29
C PRO A 190 3.65 -2.89 2.62
N VAL A 191 2.45 -2.70 3.18
CA VAL A 191 1.41 -1.84 2.60
C VAL A 191 0.96 -0.73 3.54
N PHE A 192 0.64 0.43 2.99
CA PHE A 192 -0.09 1.47 3.69
C PHE A 192 -1.57 1.47 3.29
N GLY A 193 -2.42 1.50 4.32
CA GLY A 193 -3.85 1.66 4.19
C GLY A 193 -4.65 0.91 5.24
N ALA A 194 -5.89 1.34 5.45
CA ALA A 194 -6.84 0.63 6.30
C ALA A 194 -7.43 -0.59 5.58
N PRO A 195 -8.05 -1.55 6.29
CA PRO A 195 -8.66 -2.73 5.69
C PRO A 195 -9.65 -2.42 4.54
N ALA A 196 -10.44 -1.35 4.64
CA ALA A 196 -11.33 -0.93 3.54
C ALA A 196 -10.57 -0.54 2.25
N MET A 197 -9.33 -0.05 2.37
CA MET A 197 -8.47 0.20 1.20
C MET A 197 -7.85 -1.09 0.65
N ALA A 198 -7.60 -2.10 1.50
CA ALA A 198 -7.24 -3.44 1.04
C ALA A 198 -8.40 -4.07 0.26
N ASP A 199 -9.64 -3.96 0.76
CA ASP A 199 -10.83 -4.51 0.12
C ASP A 199 -11.13 -3.86 -1.24
N SER A 200 -10.85 -2.56 -1.38
CA SER A 200 -11.08 -1.80 -2.62
C SER A 200 -9.89 -1.79 -3.59
N GLY A 201 -8.73 -2.33 -3.21
CA GLY A 201 -7.52 -2.34 -4.04
C GLY A 201 -6.82 -0.99 -4.14
N ASN A 202 -6.89 -0.17 -3.07
CA ASN A 202 -6.40 1.20 -3.01
C ASN A 202 -5.22 1.42 -2.05
N LEU A 203 -4.56 0.33 -1.65
CA LEU A 203 -3.33 0.39 -0.85
C LEU A 203 -2.19 1.14 -1.55
N VAL A 204 -1.17 1.48 -0.78
CA VAL A 204 0.15 1.85 -1.31
C VAL A 204 1.13 0.73 -0.96
N CYS A 205 1.68 0.07 -1.97
CA CYS A 205 2.66 -1.01 -1.80
C CYS A 205 4.07 -0.42 -1.73
N VAL A 206 4.90 -0.87 -0.78
CA VAL A 206 6.31 -0.44 -0.68
C VAL A 206 7.19 -1.63 -0.99
N LEU A 207 7.95 -1.58 -2.08
CA LEU A 207 8.67 -2.73 -2.62
C LEU A 207 10.17 -2.57 -2.42
N ALA A 208 10.84 -3.52 -1.76
CA ALA A 208 12.30 -3.58 -1.66
C ALA A 208 12.83 -5.00 -1.88
N GLY A 209 13.99 -5.12 -2.52
CA GLY A 209 14.62 -6.38 -2.89
C GLY A 209 15.36 -6.31 -4.23
N PRO A 210 15.83 -7.45 -4.77
CA PRO A 210 16.48 -7.50 -6.07
C PRO A 210 15.59 -6.89 -7.17
N PRO A 211 16.11 -6.01 -8.05
CA PRO A 211 15.28 -5.31 -9.04
C PRO A 211 14.44 -6.22 -9.93
N ASP A 212 15.02 -7.33 -10.39
CA ASP A 212 14.31 -8.29 -11.26
C ASP A 212 13.17 -9.00 -10.52
N GLU A 213 13.35 -9.27 -9.22
CA GLU A 213 12.33 -9.88 -8.39
C GLU A 213 11.22 -8.89 -8.03
N VAL A 214 11.57 -7.63 -7.75
CA VAL A 214 10.57 -6.57 -7.56
C VAL A 214 9.74 -6.37 -8.84
N ALA A 215 10.37 -6.42 -10.02
CA ALA A 215 9.67 -6.35 -11.30
C ALA A 215 8.64 -7.48 -11.48
N ARG A 216 8.88 -8.67 -10.93
CA ARG A 216 7.92 -9.79 -10.91
C ARG A 216 6.73 -9.56 -9.96
N VAL A 217 6.89 -8.73 -8.92
CA VAL A 217 5.82 -8.42 -7.95
C VAL A 217 4.92 -7.27 -8.42
N LYS A 218 5.50 -6.26 -9.10
CA LYS A 218 4.78 -5.06 -9.55
C LYS A 218 3.43 -5.30 -10.26
N PRO A 219 3.27 -6.33 -11.13
CA PRO A 219 1.98 -6.63 -11.76
C PRO A 219 0.83 -6.93 -10.77
N PHE A 220 1.15 -7.26 -9.51
CA PHE A 220 0.19 -7.53 -8.45
C PHE A 220 -0.05 -6.34 -7.52
N CYS A 221 0.69 -5.23 -7.70
CA CYS A 221 0.60 -4.04 -6.86
C CYS A 221 -0.36 -3.02 -7.47
N LYS A 222 0.15 -2.09 -8.29
CA LYS A 222 -0.63 -0.96 -8.80
C LYS A 222 -1.71 -1.42 -9.79
N GLY A 223 -2.97 -1.04 -9.52
CA GLY A 223 -4.15 -1.44 -10.28
C GLY A 223 -4.76 -2.77 -9.82
N VAL A 224 -4.10 -3.50 -8.92
CA VAL A 224 -4.57 -4.78 -8.37
C VAL A 224 -4.80 -4.63 -6.87
N MET A 225 -3.78 -4.84 -6.03
CA MET A 225 -3.88 -4.68 -4.57
C MET A 225 -3.84 -3.21 -4.12
N GLY A 226 -3.23 -2.34 -4.93
CA GLY A 226 -3.00 -0.95 -4.57
C GLY A 226 -3.24 0.04 -5.71
N ARG A 227 -3.35 1.31 -5.35
CA ARG A 227 -3.44 2.43 -6.31
C ARG A 227 -2.08 3.01 -6.66
N ALA A 228 -1.06 2.75 -5.85
CA ALA A 228 0.30 3.26 -6.01
C ALA A 228 1.33 2.30 -5.43
N GLU A 229 2.58 2.51 -5.85
CA GLU A 229 3.75 1.80 -5.35
C GLU A 229 4.87 2.80 -5.01
N ILE A 230 5.65 2.48 -3.99
CA ILE A 230 6.88 3.16 -3.62
C ILE A 230 8.02 2.16 -3.88
N ASP A 231 8.92 2.51 -4.79
CA ASP A 231 9.90 1.59 -5.35
C ASP A 231 11.29 1.79 -4.71
N TYR A 232 11.70 0.80 -3.91
CA TYR A 232 13.01 0.70 -3.26
C TYR A 232 13.80 -0.49 -3.85
N SER A 233 13.54 -0.84 -5.12
CA SER A 233 14.31 -1.86 -5.86
C SER A 233 15.81 -1.61 -5.74
N GLY A 234 16.56 -2.69 -5.49
CA GLY A 234 18.01 -2.65 -5.28
C GLY A 234 18.44 -2.26 -3.86
N GLN A 235 17.53 -1.83 -2.99
CA GLN A 235 17.83 -1.62 -1.58
C GLN A 235 17.61 -2.91 -0.76
N PRO A 236 18.22 -3.03 0.44
CA PRO A 236 17.90 -4.11 1.37
C PRO A 236 16.40 -4.17 1.67
N GLN A 237 15.85 -5.37 1.77
CA GLN A 237 14.42 -5.60 1.95
C GLN A 237 13.87 -4.90 3.20
N GLY A 238 14.64 -4.84 4.28
CA GLY A 238 14.28 -4.11 5.50
C GLY A 238 14.08 -2.59 5.31
N ALA A 239 14.50 -2.00 4.19
CA ALA A 239 14.24 -0.58 3.92
C ALA A 239 12.74 -0.29 3.72
N ALA A 240 11.99 -1.22 3.11
CA ALA A 240 10.54 -1.08 2.94
C ALA A 240 9.80 -1.18 4.30
N THR A 241 10.17 -2.15 5.13
CA THR A 241 9.57 -2.28 6.47
C THR A 241 10.00 -1.15 7.40
N ARG A 242 11.20 -0.58 7.25
CA ARG A 242 11.60 0.64 7.96
C ARG A 242 10.70 1.82 7.61
N LEU A 243 10.43 2.05 6.33
CA LEU A 243 9.47 3.09 5.91
C LEU A 243 8.08 2.82 6.51
N LYS A 244 7.63 1.56 6.48
CA LYS A 244 6.35 1.15 7.06
C LYS A 244 6.25 1.47 8.55
N ILE A 245 7.25 1.12 9.34
CA ILE A 245 7.29 1.39 10.79
C ILE A 245 7.28 2.89 11.05
N VAL A 246 8.13 3.66 10.36
CA VAL A 246 8.15 5.13 10.48
C VAL A 246 6.77 5.71 10.14
N GLY A 247 6.17 5.30 9.01
CA GLY A 247 4.85 5.79 8.60
C GLY A 247 3.72 5.43 9.56
N ASN A 248 3.75 4.26 10.20
CA ASN A 248 2.74 3.89 11.20
C ASN A 248 2.80 4.77 12.46
N THR A 249 3.94 5.41 12.77
CA THR A 249 4.01 6.38 13.87
C THR A 249 3.16 7.63 13.63
N PHE A 250 2.96 8.02 12.36
CA PHE A 250 2.08 9.13 12.00
C PHE A 250 0.61 8.78 12.32
N ILE A 251 0.21 7.53 12.11
CA ILE A 251 -1.15 7.07 12.44
C ILE A 251 -1.34 7.06 13.97
N LEU A 252 -0.38 6.52 14.72
CA LEU A 252 -0.44 6.51 16.19
C LEU A 252 -0.57 7.93 16.76
N ALA A 253 0.31 8.85 16.33
CA ALA A 253 0.27 10.24 16.77
C ALA A 253 -1.01 10.98 16.32
N MET A 254 -1.50 10.70 15.12
CA MET A 254 -2.76 11.27 14.62
C MET A 254 -3.95 10.83 15.47
N VAL A 255 -4.06 9.54 15.77
CA VAL A 255 -5.17 9.01 16.58
C VAL A 255 -5.12 9.57 17.99
N GLU A 256 -3.93 9.69 18.59
CA GLU A 256 -3.72 10.36 19.88
C GLU A 256 -4.22 11.80 19.84
N THR A 257 -3.73 12.60 18.88
CA THR A 257 -4.09 14.03 18.75
C THR A 257 -5.59 14.22 18.54
N LEU A 258 -6.22 13.37 17.71
CA LEU A 258 -7.67 13.40 17.49
C LEU A 258 -8.42 13.05 18.77
N SER A 259 -7.92 12.09 19.55
CA SER A 259 -8.52 11.63 20.80
C SER A 259 -8.55 12.76 21.84
N GLU A 260 -7.39 13.38 22.09
CA GLU A 260 -7.27 14.55 22.97
C GLU A 260 -8.19 15.70 22.51
N GLY A 261 -8.21 15.98 21.21
CA GLY A 261 -9.07 17.03 20.63
C GLY A 261 -10.55 16.78 20.85
N HIS A 262 -11.04 15.56 20.62
CA HIS A 262 -12.45 15.20 20.82
C HIS A 262 -12.85 15.24 22.30
N VAL A 263 -11.99 14.77 23.20
CA VAL A 263 -12.24 14.87 24.65
C VAL A 263 -12.30 16.33 25.09
N LEU A 264 -11.38 17.19 24.61
CA LEU A 264 -11.42 18.61 24.91
C LEU A 264 -12.68 19.28 24.34
N ALA A 265 -13.09 18.93 23.12
CA ALA A 265 -14.29 19.48 22.50
C ALA A 265 -15.56 19.14 23.30
N GLU A 266 -15.66 17.91 23.81
CA GLU A 266 -16.78 17.51 24.68
C GLU A 266 -16.77 18.27 26.01
N LYS A 267 -15.63 18.29 26.72
CA LYS A 267 -15.53 18.92 28.04
C LYS A 267 -15.67 20.45 28.01
N SER A 268 -15.27 21.08 26.91
CA SER A 268 -15.41 22.54 26.74
C SER A 268 -16.81 22.97 26.27
N GLY A 269 -17.67 22.03 25.89
CA GLY A 269 -19.00 22.33 25.32
C GLY A 269 -19.00 22.66 23.83
N LEU A 270 -17.85 22.56 23.13
CA LEU A 270 -17.80 22.67 21.67
C LEU A 270 -18.58 21.53 20.99
N GLY A 271 -18.51 20.32 21.54
CA GLY A 271 -19.14 19.12 20.98
C GLY A 271 -18.32 18.45 19.87
N THR A 272 -18.33 17.11 19.86
CA THR A 272 -17.56 16.28 18.92
C THR A 272 -18.00 16.46 17.47
N ASP A 273 -19.27 16.79 17.22
CA ASP A 273 -19.82 17.08 15.88
C ASP A 273 -19.21 18.32 15.23
N ASN A 274 -19.09 19.39 16.01
CA ASN A 274 -18.50 20.65 15.52
C ASN A 274 -17.01 20.46 15.21
N LEU A 275 -16.28 19.77 16.08
CA LEU A 275 -14.89 19.43 15.82
C LEU A 275 -14.75 18.50 14.60
N HIS A 276 -15.63 17.51 14.45
CA HIS A 276 -15.62 16.64 13.28
C HIS A 276 -15.81 17.42 11.97
N THR A 277 -16.76 18.35 11.94
CA THR A 277 -17.00 19.22 10.76
C THR A 277 -15.75 20.03 10.40
N PHE A 278 -15.05 20.57 11.40
CA PHE A 278 -13.77 21.25 11.20
C PHE A 278 -12.70 20.30 10.64
N ILE A 279 -12.54 19.11 11.22
CA ILE A 279 -11.57 18.11 10.77
C ILE A 279 -11.86 17.69 9.33
N GLU A 280 -13.11 17.42 9.00
CA GLU A 280 -13.51 17.01 7.65
C GLU A 280 -13.17 18.07 6.60
N THR A 281 -13.39 19.34 6.94
CA THR A 281 -13.14 20.47 6.05
C THR A 281 -11.65 20.74 5.87
N MET A 282 -10.86 20.68 6.96
CA MET A 282 -9.45 21.09 6.96
C MET A 282 -8.47 19.95 6.71
N PHE A 283 -8.81 18.73 7.16
CA PHE A 283 -7.96 17.56 7.17
C PHE A 283 -8.73 16.33 6.65
N PRO A 284 -9.07 16.28 5.36
CA PRO A 284 -9.83 15.16 4.80
C PRO A 284 -9.04 13.84 4.85
N GLY A 285 -9.73 12.73 4.56
CA GLY A 285 -9.11 11.42 4.43
C GLY A 285 -8.90 10.73 5.78
N PRO A 286 -7.68 10.28 6.14
CA PRO A 286 -7.46 9.51 7.36
C PRO A 286 -7.92 10.22 8.65
N TYR A 287 -7.74 11.53 8.75
CA TYR A 287 -8.17 12.32 9.91
C TYR A 287 -9.70 12.28 10.06
N THR A 288 -10.46 12.57 9.00
CA THR A 288 -11.93 12.43 8.98
C THR A 288 -12.37 11.01 9.33
N ALA A 289 -11.73 10.01 8.74
CA ALA A 289 -12.09 8.61 8.95
C ALA A 289 -11.94 8.21 10.42
N TYR A 290 -10.82 8.55 11.07
CA TYR A 290 -10.64 8.28 12.50
C TYR A 290 -11.56 9.12 13.37
N SER A 291 -11.70 10.43 13.09
CA SER A 291 -12.64 11.29 13.81
C SER A 291 -14.06 10.73 13.82
N ASN A 292 -14.53 10.18 12.69
CA ASN A 292 -15.83 9.54 12.62
C ASN A 292 -15.90 8.29 13.50
N ARG A 293 -14.84 7.45 13.50
CA ARG A 293 -14.78 6.25 14.35
C ARG A 293 -14.81 6.56 15.85
N LEU A 294 -14.15 7.64 16.26
CA LEU A 294 -14.14 8.08 17.67
C LEU A 294 -15.55 8.49 18.10
N ARG A 295 -16.23 9.31 17.29
CA ARG A 295 -17.54 9.87 17.64
C ARG A 295 -18.67 8.85 17.59
N THR A 296 -18.62 7.88 16.67
CA THR A 296 -19.69 6.89 16.51
C THR A 296 -19.58 5.68 17.44
N GLY A 297 -18.54 5.61 18.28
CA GLY A 297 -18.29 4.45 19.13
C GLY A 297 -17.83 3.20 18.37
N ASP A 298 -17.37 3.34 17.13
CA ASP A 298 -16.87 2.23 16.30
C ASP A 298 -15.73 1.47 17.01
N TYR A 299 -14.93 2.15 17.83
CA TYR A 299 -13.80 1.56 18.53
C TYR A 299 -14.18 0.56 19.65
N TYR A 300 -15.42 0.58 20.16
CA TYR A 300 -15.90 -0.36 21.19
C TYR A 300 -17.08 -1.23 20.74
N ASN A 301 -17.85 -0.80 19.74
CA ASN A 301 -19.00 -1.56 19.23
C ASN A 301 -18.63 -2.60 18.16
N ARG A 302 -17.43 -2.54 17.58
CA ARG A 302 -16.99 -3.53 16.58
C ARG A 302 -16.69 -4.88 17.19
N GLU A 303 -17.06 -5.94 16.48
CA GLU A 303 -16.72 -7.32 16.85
C GLU A 303 -15.23 -7.63 16.58
N GLU A 304 -14.74 -7.26 15.39
CA GLU A 304 -13.34 -7.42 14.99
C GLU A 304 -12.66 -6.04 14.89
N PRO A 305 -11.54 -5.80 15.60
CA PRO A 305 -10.81 -4.55 15.49
C PRO A 305 -10.23 -4.41 14.08
N LEU A 306 -10.26 -3.20 13.52
CA LEU A 306 -9.64 -2.91 12.23
C LEU A 306 -8.12 -2.94 12.33
N PHE A 307 -7.59 -2.35 13.40
CA PHE A 307 -6.18 -2.43 13.76
C PHE A 307 -6.06 -2.73 15.26
N ASN A 308 -5.84 -4.01 15.57
CA ASN A 308 -5.78 -4.49 16.94
C ASN A 308 -4.72 -3.75 17.78
N ALA A 309 -5.08 -3.36 19.00
CA ALA A 309 -4.24 -2.55 19.88
C ALA A 309 -2.91 -3.24 20.25
N LYS A 310 -2.87 -4.57 20.39
CA LYS A 310 -1.62 -5.33 20.63
C LYS A 310 -0.69 -5.23 19.41
N LEU A 311 -1.23 -5.30 18.19
CA LEU A 311 -0.46 -5.11 16.96
C LEU A 311 0.02 -3.66 16.80
N ALA A 312 -0.81 -2.69 17.16
CA ALA A 312 -0.41 -1.28 17.18
C ALA A 312 0.73 -1.03 18.19
N ARG A 313 0.69 -1.64 19.38
CA ARG A 313 1.79 -1.56 20.36
C ARG A 313 3.05 -2.27 19.89
N LYS A 314 2.93 -3.39 19.17
CA LYS A 314 4.08 -4.05 18.53
C LYS A 314 4.77 -3.10 17.55
N ASP A 315 4.00 -2.43 16.68
CA ASP A 315 4.56 -1.45 15.74
C ASP A 315 5.19 -0.25 16.46
N ALA A 316 4.57 0.23 17.55
CA ALA A 316 5.18 1.25 18.41
C ALA A 316 6.49 0.74 19.05
N GLY A 317 6.56 -0.54 19.42
CA GLY A 317 7.78 -1.19 19.90
C GLY A 317 8.91 -1.17 18.88
N HIS A 318 8.63 -1.56 17.63
CA HIS A 318 9.61 -1.46 16.54
C HIS A 318 10.07 -0.02 16.30
N ALA A 319 9.16 0.95 16.32
CA ALA A 319 9.52 2.34 16.14
C ALA A 319 10.39 2.88 17.28
N ARG A 320 10.14 2.47 18.53
CA ARG A 320 11.00 2.80 19.68
C ARG A 320 12.40 2.21 19.53
N ASP A 321 12.50 0.92 19.18
CA ASP A 321 13.79 0.26 18.95
C ASP A 321 14.61 0.99 17.87
N LEU A 322 14.00 1.31 16.73
CA LEU A 322 14.65 2.09 15.67
C LEU A 322 15.10 3.48 16.14
N ALA A 323 14.28 4.15 16.96
CA ALA A 323 14.61 5.47 17.49
C ALA A 323 15.78 5.41 18.47
N GLU A 324 15.77 4.45 19.39
CA GLU A 324 16.85 4.22 20.36
C GLU A 324 18.18 3.94 19.66
N ASN A 325 18.16 3.07 18.63
CA ASN A 325 19.35 2.71 17.86
C ASN A 325 19.98 3.85 17.06
N CYS A 326 19.22 4.91 16.74
CA CYS A 326 19.73 6.09 16.03
C CYS A 326 19.77 7.37 16.86
N GLY A 327 19.39 7.32 18.14
CA GLY A 327 19.34 8.48 19.03
C GLY A 327 18.18 9.45 18.78
N ALA A 328 17.15 9.04 18.02
CA ALA A 328 15.94 9.83 17.83
C ALA A 328 15.04 9.76 19.07
N LYS A 329 14.19 10.79 19.26
CA LYS A 329 13.21 10.85 20.36
C LYS A 329 11.81 10.94 19.81
N MET A 330 10.91 10.07 20.30
CA MET A 330 9.55 9.91 19.77
C MET A 330 8.49 10.12 20.86
N ARG A 331 8.42 11.32 21.45
CA ARG A 331 7.54 11.60 22.60
C ARG A 331 6.05 11.35 22.33
N GLY A 332 5.55 11.74 21.15
CA GLY A 332 4.17 11.45 20.78
C GLY A 332 3.85 9.95 20.70
N LEU A 333 4.84 9.13 20.35
CA LEU A 333 4.70 7.68 20.34
C LEU A 333 4.63 7.09 21.75
N GLU A 334 5.38 7.67 22.71
CA GLU A 334 5.37 7.23 24.11
C GLU A 334 3.99 7.43 24.75
N VAL A 335 3.35 8.58 24.48
CA VAL A 335 1.98 8.88 24.94
C VAL A 335 0.98 7.87 24.34
N ALA A 336 1.00 7.71 23.01
CA ALA A 336 0.11 6.76 22.34
C ALA A 336 0.30 5.31 22.82
N ASP A 337 1.54 4.87 23.07
CA ASP A 337 1.80 3.53 23.62
C ASP A 337 1.22 3.35 25.02
N GLN A 338 1.25 4.38 25.85
CA GLN A 338 0.68 4.34 27.20
C GLN A 338 -0.85 4.19 27.13
N HIS A 339 -1.54 4.95 26.28
CA HIS A 339 -2.98 4.78 26.07
C HIS A 339 -3.33 3.42 25.47
N LEU A 340 -2.53 2.90 24.54
CA LEU A 340 -2.76 1.56 24.03
C LEU A 340 -2.64 0.47 25.10
N LYS A 341 -1.83 0.65 26.16
CA LYS A 341 -1.84 -0.28 27.31
C LYS A 341 -3.18 -0.27 28.02
N GLU A 342 -3.76 0.90 28.24
CA GLU A 342 -5.09 1.04 28.84
C GLU A 342 -6.18 0.42 27.96
N VAL A 343 -6.10 0.61 26.63
CA VAL A 343 -7.02 -0.05 25.68
C VAL A 343 -6.94 -1.56 25.79
N ILE A 344 -5.73 -2.13 25.85
CA ILE A 344 -5.56 -3.58 26.00
C ILE A 344 -6.07 -4.06 27.35
N ALA A 345 -5.84 -3.30 28.42
CA ALA A 345 -6.34 -3.63 29.76
C ALA A 345 -7.86 -3.62 29.83
N HIS A 346 -8.52 -2.67 29.14
CA HIS A 346 -9.98 -2.53 29.11
C HIS A 346 -10.65 -3.53 28.15
N SER A 347 -10.14 -3.67 26.94
CA SER A 347 -10.83 -4.36 25.83
C SER A 347 -10.21 -5.70 25.44
N GLY A 348 -9.05 -6.07 26.00
CA GLY A 348 -8.36 -7.33 25.69
C GLY A 348 -8.06 -7.49 24.20
N ASP A 349 -8.46 -8.64 23.63
CA ASP A 349 -8.24 -8.95 22.20
C ASP A 349 -9.14 -8.14 21.25
N ARG A 350 -10.21 -7.51 21.77
CA ARG A 350 -11.09 -6.65 20.97
C ARG A 350 -10.60 -5.21 20.89
N GLY A 351 -9.54 -4.85 21.63
CA GLY A 351 -8.97 -3.51 21.61
C GLY A 351 -8.55 -3.09 20.21
N ASP A 352 -9.01 -1.93 19.76
CA ASP A 352 -8.64 -1.29 18.49
C ASP A 352 -7.78 -0.06 18.76
N ILE A 353 -6.91 0.32 17.81
CA ILE A 353 -6.11 1.56 17.89
C ILE A 353 -6.96 2.80 18.16
N ALA A 354 -8.17 2.89 17.62
CA ALA A 354 -9.09 4.01 17.87
C ALA A 354 -9.59 4.04 19.33
N GLY A 355 -9.41 2.95 20.08
CA GLY A 355 -9.68 2.89 21.51
C GLY A 355 -8.79 3.78 22.35
N ILE A 356 -7.69 4.33 21.80
CA ILE A 356 -6.93 5.41 22.44
C ILE A 356 -7.87 6.52 22.91
N TYR A 357 -8.92 6.83 22.14
CA TYR A 357 -9.95 7.78 22.56
C TYR A 357 -10.62 7.39 23.87
N GLY A 358 -11.03 6.13 24.04
CA GLY A 358 -11.58 5.66 25.31
C GLY A 358 -10.59 5.75 26.47
N ALA A 359 -9.30 5.50 26.22
CA ALA A 359 -8.26 5.66 27.23
C ALA A 359 -8.09 7.14 27.64
N VAL A 360 -8.06 8.08 26.68
CA VAL A 360 -7.97 9.52 26.93
C VAL A 360 -9.23 10.04 27.66
N ARG A 361 -10.42 9.52 27.30
CA ARG A 361 -11.68 9.79 28.02
C ARG A 361 -11.57 9.40 29.48
N LYS A 362 -11.12 8.17 29.75
CA LYS A 362 -10.93 7.64 31.10
C LYS A 362 -9.92 8.45 31.91
N GLU A 363 -8.78 8.79 31.31
CA GLU A 363 -7.78 9.66 31.94
C GLU A 363 -8.37 11.04 32.29
N SER A 364 -9.30 11.52 31.46
CA SER A 364 -10.01 12.79 31.66
C SER A 364 -11.22 12.72 32.59
N GLY A 365 -11.44 11.60 33.28
CA GLY A 365 -12.54 11.41 34.24
C GLY A 365 -13.90 11.12 33.59
N MET A 366 -13.91 10.56 32.39
CA MET A 366 -15.11 10.18 31.63
C MET A 366 -15.16 8.65 31.47
N GLU A 367 -16.30 8.10 31.07
CA GLU A 367 -16.38 6.67 30.72
C GLU A 367 -15.53 6.35 29.48
N PHE A 368 -15.00 5.12 29.41
CA PHE A 368 -14.20 4.67 28.28
C PHE A 368 -15.03 4.70 26.98
N GLU A 369 -16.28 4.28 27.06
CA GLU A 369 -17.28 4.38 25.99
C GLU A 369 -17.89 5.79 25.97
N ASN A 370 -18.20 6.28 24.76
CA ASN A 370 -18.84 7.58 24.53
C ASN A 370 -20.32 7.47 24.21
#